data_AF-A0A7X6TJR0-F1
#
_entry.id   AF-A0A7X6TJR0-F1
#
_cell.length_a   1.000
_cell.length_b   1.000
_cell.length_c   1.000
_cell.angle_alpha   90.00
_cell.angle_beta   90.00
_cell.angle_gamma   90.00
#
_symmetry.space_group_name_H-M   'P 1'
#
loop_
_entity.id
_entity.type
_entity.pdbx_description
1 polymer ?
#
loop_
_entity_poly.entity_id
_entity_poly.type
_entity_poly.pdbx_seq_one_letter_code
_entity_poly.pdbx_strand_id
1 'polypeptide(L)' 'MNALIGLEDGTVLTARSFTGPGEAVGEMVFNTSMSGYQEVLTDPSYT' A
#
# COMPACT_ATOMS: atom_id res chain seq x y z
N MET A 1 0.07 3.05 -15.67
CA MET A 1 0.97 1.89 -15.58
C MET A 1 0.26 0.83 -14.78
N ASN A 2 0.18 -0.40 -15.29
CA ASN A 2 -0.48 -1.50 -14.58
C ASN A 2 0.40 -1.95 -13.42
N ALA A 3 -0.22 -2.33 -12.31
CA ALA A 3 0.43 -2.82 -11.10
C ALA A 3 -0.36 -4.00 -10.52
N LEU A 4 0.25 -4.73 -9.60
CA LEU A 4 -0.36 -5.86 -8.90
C LEU A 4 -0.12 -5.69 -7.39
N ILE A 5 -1.09 -6.12 -6.58
CA ILE A 5 -0.93 -6.33 -5.13
C ILE A 5 -1.13 -7.81 -4.90
N GLY A 6 -0.13 -8.49 -4.35
CA GLY A 6 -0.18 -9.93 -4.02
C GLY A 6 -0.12 -10.13 -2.51
N LEU A 7 -0.92 -11.09 -2.00
CA LEU A 7 -0.93 -11.50 -0.59
C LEU A 7 -0.39 -12.91 -0.44
N GLU A 8 0.08 -13.24 0.77
CA GLU A 8 0.66 -14.56 1.08
C GLU A 8 -0.33 -15.71 0.84
N ASP A 9 -1.64 -15.48 1.01
CA ASP A 9 -2.69 -16.48 0.78
C ASP A 9 -2.96 -16.77 -0.71
N GLY A 10 -2.24 -16.10 -1.63
CA GLY A 10 -2.40 -16.25 -3.07
C GLY A 10 -3.40 -15.27 -3.69
N THR A 11 -4.02 -14.38 -2.91
CA THR A 11 -4.88 -13.31 -3.43
C THR A 11 -4.05 -12.33 -4.28
N VAL A 12 -4.56 -12.00 -5.48
CA VAL A 12 -3.94 -11.03 -6.39
C VAL A 12 -4.96 -9.99 -6.84
N LEU A 13 -4.65 -8.71 -6.64
CA LEU A 13 -5.47 -7.58 -7.06
C LEU A 13 -4.77 -6.82 -8.20
N THR A 14 -5.50 -6.57 -9.28
CA THR A 14 -5.01 -5.71 -10.38
C THR A 14 -5.19 -4.24 -10.03
N ALA A 15 -4.15 -3.43 -10.22
CA ALA A 15 -4.13 -2.03 -9.82
C ALA A 15 -3.49 -1.13 -10.90
N ARG A 16 -3.56 0.18 -10.66
CA ARG A 16 -2.88 1.21 -11.44
C ARG A 16 -1.93 1.98 -10.53
N SER A 17 -0.64 2.02 -10.87
CA SER A 17 0.34 2.85 -10.15
C SER A 17 0.12 4.34 -10.44
N PHE A 18 0.25 5.16 -9.39
CA PHE A 18 0.26 6.62 -9.45
C PHE A 18 1.64 7.24 -9.17
N THR A 19 2.58 6.48 -8.60
CA THR A 19 3.93 6.95 -8.22
C THR A 19 5.00 6.62 -9.24
N GLY A 20 4.72 5.74 -10.20
CA GLY A 20 5.68 5.25 -11.19
C GLY A 20 6.09 3.80 -10.95
N PRO A 21 7.18 3.33 -11.57
CA PRO A 21 7.68 1.97 -11.37
C PRO A 21 8.32 1.82 -9.98
N GLY A 22 8.06 0.68 -9.33
CA GLY A 22 8.60 0.35 -8.03
C GLY A 22 7.99 -0.94 -7.48
N GLU A 23 8.64 -1.52 -6.48
CA GLU A 23 8.19 -2.70 -5.76
C GLU A 23 8.42 -2.48 -4.26
N ALA A 24 7.49 -2.94 -3.43
CA ALA A 24 7.57 -2.87 -1.98
C ALA A 24 6.95 -4.15 -1.39
N VAL A 25 7.47 -4.55 -0.23
CA VAL A 25 7.03 -5.74 0.50
C VAL A 25 6.87 -5.35 1.96
N GLY A 26 5.81 -5.83 2.63
CA GLY A 26 5.53 -5.55 4.03
C GLY A 26 4.22 -6.17 4.50
N GLU A 27 3.85 -5.92 5.74
CA GLU A 27 2.55 -6.31 6.29
C GLU A 27 1.45 -5.41 5.71
N MET A 28 0.38 -6.02 5.19
CA MET A 28 -0.77 -5.26 4.72
C MET A 28 -1.73 -4.97 5.87
N VAL A 29 -1.90 -3.68 6.19
CA VAL A 29 -2.79 -3.18 7.23
C VAL A 29 -3.82 -2.20 6.65
N PHE A 30 -4.91 -1.96 7.39
CA PHE A 30 -5.89 -0.93 7.04
C PHE A 30 -6.11 0.04 8.20
N ASN A 31 -6.37 1.31 7.87
CA ASN A 31 -6.67 2.36 8.84
C ASN A 31 -8.02 3.01 8.48
N THR A 32 -8.89 3.22 9.48
CA THR A 32 -10.26 3.73 9.29
C THR A 32 -10.37 5.25 9.30
N SER A 33 -9.24 5.96 9.42
CA SER A 33 -9.18 7.41 9.35
C SER A 33 -9.65 7.93 7.98
N MET A 34 -10.47 8.98 7.97
CA MET A 34 -10.99 9.59 6.75
C MET A 34 -10.16 10.80 6.26
N SER A 35 -9.20 11.27 7.06
CA SER A 35 -8.32 12.41 6.78
C SER A 35 -6.96 12.23 7.47
N GLY A 36 -5.99 13.13 7.22
CA GLY A 36 -4.65 13.08 7.84
C GLY A 36 -3.69 12.08 7.18
N TYR A 37 -3.84 11.86 5.85
CA TYR A 37 -3.04 10.86 5.13
C TYR A 37 -1.54 11.19 5.12
N GLN A 38 -1.17 12.47 5.18
CA GLN A 38 0.24 12.87 5.16
C GLN A 38 0.94 12.48 6.47
N GLU A 39 0.26 12.73 7.59
CA GLU A 39 0.75 12.40 8.93
C GLU A 39 0.90 10.89 9.10
N VAL A 40 -0.12 10.13 8.70
CA VAL A 40 -0.11 8.65 8.73
C VAL A 40 1.03 8.08 7.90
N LEU A 41 1.27 8.60 6.68
CA LEU A 41 2.36 8.14 5.81
C LEU A 41 3.76 8.41 6.39
N THR A 42 3.88 9.32 7.35
CA THR A 42 5.16 9.67 8.00
C THR A 42 5.31 9.13 9.42
N ASP A 43 4.31 8.39 9.92
CA ASP A 43 4.35 7.80 11.25
C ASP A 43 5.34 6.61 11.27
N PRO A 44 6.33 6.60 12.18
CA PRO A 44 7.33 5.52 12.26
C PRO A 44 6.72 4.14 12.59
N SER A 45 5.48 4.10 13.07
CA SER A 45 4.76 2.84 13.35
C SER A 45 4.46 2.00 12.09
N TYR A 46 4.61 2.57 10.88
CA TYR A 46 4.40 1.89 9.59
C TYR A 46 5.70 1.54 8.83
N THR A 47 6.85 1.50 9.53
CA THR A 47 8.13 1.08 8.94
C THR A 47 8.28 -0.44 8.91
#